data_AF-A0A3E0MZ60-F1
#
_entry.id   AF-A0A3E0MZ60-F1
#
_cell.length_a   1.000
_cell.length_b   1.000
_cell.length_c   1.000
_cell.angle_alpha   90.00
_cell.angle_beta   90.00
_cell.angle_gamma   90.00
#
_symmetry.space_group_name_H-M   'P 1'
#
loop_
_entity.id
_entity.type
_entity.pdbx_description
1 polymer ?
#
loop_
_entity_poly.entity_id
_entity_poly.type
_entity_poly.pdbx_seq_one_letter_code
_entity_poly.pdbx_strand_id
1 'polypeptide(L)'
;MGRLTSVVIGGLVSLGLCAGAQASTSVNEAYGQCKAEIKEKFGDATRVKLKGSKKYKGTLTVKVSVIPEGSERQRVLCRVTDDVLVLADKKGEPLS
;
A
#
# COMPACT_ATOMS: atom_id res chain seq x y z
N MET A 1 -50.17 22.42 32.51
CA MET A 1 -49.43 23.69 32.39
C MET A 1 -48.05 23.53 33.03
N GLY A 2 -46.99 24.02 32.37
CA GLY A 2 -45.61 24.10 32.88
C GLY A 2 -44.63 23.20 32.08
N ARG A 3 -44.19 23.58 30.87
CA ARG A 3 -43.07 24.47 30.50
C ARG A 3 -41.69 23.77 30.46
N LEU A 4 -41.24 23.50 29.22
CA LEU A 4 -39.89 23.69 28.62
C LEU A 4 -38.68 23.21 29.45
N THR A 5 -37.68 22.51 28.88
CA THR A 5 -36.76 23.05 27.87
C THR A 5 -35.82 21.94 27.38
N SER A 6 -35.50 21.95 26.09
CA SER A 6 -34.46 21.17 25.42
C SER A 6 -33.10 21.16 26.13
N VAL A 7 -32.42 20.02 26.09
CA VAL A 7 -30.95 19.95 26.03
C VAL A 7 -30.58 18.98 24.92
N VAL A 8 -30.07 19.54 23.82
CA VAL A 8 -29.33 18.84 22.77
C VAL A 8 -27.85 18.98 23.14
N ILE A 9 -27.18 17.90 23.50
CA ILE A 9 -25.73 17.66 23.41
C ILE A 9 -25.65 16.13 23.28
N GLY A 10 -25.37 15.51 22.13
CA GLY A 10 -24.23 15.79 21.28
C GLY A 10 -23.02 15.04 21.83
N GLY A 11 -22.94 13.73 21.62
CA GLY A 11 -21.72 12.99 21.93
C GLY A 11 -21.90 11.48 22.05
N LEU A 12 -20.95 10.77 21.44
CA LEU A 12 -20.56 9.38 21.68
C LEU A 12 -21.30 8.27 20.90
N VAL A 13 -20.85 8.04 19.66
CA VAL A 13 -20.72 6.66 19.14
C VAL A 13 -19.35 6.55 18.46
N SER A 14 -18.39 6.12 19.28
CA SER A 14 -17.18 5.35 18.96
C SER A 14 -16.86 5.08 17.47
N LEU A 15 -15.99 5.91 16.89
CA LEU A 15 -15.08 5.50 15.81
C LEU A 15 -13.92 4.69 16.42
N GLY A 16 -14.26 3.51 16.93
CA GLY A 16 -13.33 2.54 17.48
C GLY A 16 -13.10 1.42 16.50
N LEU A 17 -12.45 1.71 15.37
CA LEU A 17 -11.86 0.68 14.53
C LEU A 17 -10.50 1.17 14.02
N CYS A 18 -9.59 1.44 14.96
CA CYS A 18 -8.17 1.26 14.69
C CYS A 18 -7.97 -0.24 14.46
N ALA A 19 -8.24 -0.71 13.24
CA ALA A 19 -7.64 -1.89 12.71
C ALA A 19 -6.14 -1.59 12.52
N GLY A 20 -5.43 -1.50 13.65
CA GLY A 20 -4.00 -1.75 13.70
C GLY A 20 -3.80 -3.24 13.48
N ALA A 21 -4.15 -3.70 12.28
CA ALA A 21 -3.62 -4.94 11.77
C ALA A 21 -2.14 -4.65 11.56
N GLN A 22 -1.34 -4.84 12.61
CA GLN A 22 0.08 -5.12 12.44
C GLN A 22 0.18 -6.52 11.82
N ALA A 23 -0.36 -6.68 10.62
CA ALA A 23 -0.09 -7.83 9.81
C ALA A 23 1.38 -7.66 9.46
N SER A 24 2.22 -8.57 9.94
CA SER A 24 3.56 -8.71 9.37
C SER A 24 3.35 -9.02 7.90
N THR A 25 3.33 -7.97 7.06
CA THR A 25 2.92 -8.06 5.66
C THR A 25 3.88 -9.03 5.01
N SER A 26 3.37 -10.20 4.64
CA SER A 26 4.20 -11.25 4.08
C SER A 26 4.73 -10.79 2.73
N VAL A 27 5.92 -11.25 2.34
CA VAL A 27 6.53 -10.91 1.04
C VAL A 27 5.56 -11.12 -0.12
N ASN A 28 4.74 -12.17 -0.05
CA ASN A 28 3.75 -12.49 -1.06
C ASN A 28 2.58 -11.50 -1.09
N GLU A 29 2.14 -11.05 0.08
CA GLU A 29 1.03 -10.09 0.25
C GLU A 29 1.45 -8.71 -0.26
N ALA A 30 2.63 -8.25 0.17
CA ALA A 30 3.28 -7.05 -0.34
C ALA A 30 3.51 -7.12 -1.86
N TYR A 31 3.90 -8.28 -2.38
CA TYR A 31 4.06 -8.48 -3.83
C TYR A 31 2.73 -8.45 -4.59
N GLY A 32 1.66 -9.01 -4.01
CA GLY A 32 0.32 -8.99 -4.60
C GLY A 32 -0.20 -7.55 -4.75
N GLN A 33 -0.10 -6.75 -3.69
CA GLN A 33 -0.47 -5.34 -3.72
C GLN A 33 0.41 -4.54 -4.68
N CYS A 34 1.72 -4.75 -4.62
CA CYS A 34 2.68 -4.14 -5.55
C CYS A 34 2.34 -4.43 -7.01
N LYS A 35 1.95 -5.66 -7.33
CA LYS A 35 1.58 -6.08 -8.67
C LYS A 35 0.28 -5.41 -9.13
N ALA A 36 -0.70 -5.23 -8.24
CA ALA A 36 -1.94 -4.53 -8.54
C ALA A 36 -1.67 -3.06 -8.90
N GLU A 37 -0.95 -2.35 -8.05
CA GLU A 37 -0.55 -0.95 -8.27
C GLU A 37 0.27 -0.78 -9.57
N ILE A 38 1.21 -1.69 -9.84
CA ILE A 38 2.00 -1.66 -11.08
C ILE A 38 1.10 -1.87 -12.30
N LYS A 39 0.12 -2.77 -12.23
CA LYS A 39 -0.81 -2.96 -13.34
C LYS A 39 -1.72 -1.76 -13.53
N GLU A 40 -2.12 -1.11 -12.45
CA GLU A 40 -2.94 0.10 -12.51
C GLU A 40 -2.17 1.27 -13.14
N LYS A 41 -0.88 1.43 -12.80
CA LYS A 41 -0.01 2.50 -13.32
C LYS A 41 0.54 2.22 -14.73
N PHE A 42 0.97 0.99 -15.01
CA PHE A 42 1.66 0.61 -16.27
C PHE A 42 0.76 -0.15 -17.25
N GLY A 43 -0.47 -0.50 -16.87
CA GLY A 43 -1.43 -1.26 -17.65
C GLY A 43 -1.45 -2.76 -17.33
N ASP A 44 -2.62 -3.40 -17.47
CA ASP A 44 -2.86 -4.80 -17.11
C ASP A 44 -2.00 -5.82 -17.88
N ALA A 45 -1.60 -5.49 -19.10
CA ALA A 45 -0.71 -6.29 -19.94
C ALA A 45 0.73 -6.34 -19.40
N THR A 46 1.04 -5.54 -18.39
CA THR A 46 2.38 -5.46 -17.79
C THR A 46 2.78 -6.77 -17.13
N ARG A 47 3.92 -7.31 -17.59
CA ARG A 47 4.54 -8.49 -16.98
C ARG A 47 5.35 -8.08 -15.77
N VAL A 48 4.87 -8.48 -14.59
CA VAL A 48 5.56 -8.29 -13.31
C VAL A 48 6.23 -9.60 -12.90
N LYS A 49 7.53 -9.55 -12.63
CA LYS A 49 8.33 -10.69 -12.15
C LYS A 49 9.01 -10.33 -10.84
N LEU A 50 8.71 -11.08 -9.77
CA LEU A 50 9.44 -10.97 -8.51
C LEU A 50 10.91 -11.34 -8.72
N LYS A 51 11.80 -10.48 -8.26
CA LYS A 51 13.26 -10.68 -8.33
C LYS A 51 13.86 -11.00 -6.97
N GLY A 52 13.21 -10.55 -5.90
CA GLY A 52 13.57 -10.87 -4.54
C GLY A 52 12.95 -9.87 -3.57
N SER A 53 13.14 -10.08 -2.29
CA SER A 53 12.75 -9.13 -1.26
C SER A 53 13.88 -8.92 -0.27
N LYS A 54 13.91 -7.75 0.36
CA LYS A 54 14.86 -7.40 1.40
C LYS A 54 14.10 -6.72 2.51
N LYS A 55 14.10 -7.30 3.70
CA LYS A 55 13.60 -6.65 4.91
C LYS A 55 14.77 -5.97 5.62
N TYR A 56 14.64 -4.69 5.94
CA TYR A 56 15.65 -3.93 6.66
C TYR A 56 14.98 -2.94 7.62
N LYS A 57 15.35 -3.01 8.91
CA LYS A 57 14.81 -2.14 9.98
C LYS A 57 13.28 -1.98 9.96
N GLY A 58 12.54 -3.07 9.76
CA GLY A 58 11.07 -3.05 9.71
C GLY A 58 10.49 -2.76 8.33
N THR A 59 11.23 -2.11 7.42
CA THR A 59 10.81 -1.88 6.03
C THR A 59 11.06 -3.12 5.17
N LEU A 60 10.01 -3.63 4.55
CA LEU A 60 10.08 -4.71 3.56
C LEU A 60 10.16 -4.13 2.14
N THR A 61 11.30 -4.28 1.46
CA THR A 61 11.47 -3.89 0.07
C THR A 61 11.36 -5.09 -0.87
N VAL A 62 10.30 -5.16 -1.66
CA VAL A 62 10.10 -6.16 -2.71
C VAL A 62 10.66 -5.62 -4.03
N LYS A 63 11.67 -6.30 -4.58
CA LYS A 63 12.26 -5.97 -5.88
C LYS A 63 11.50 -6.70 -6.96
N VAL A 64 10.90 -5.95 -7.88
CA VAL A 64 10.15 -6.51 -9.00
C VAL A 64 10.71 -5.98 -10.32
N SER A 65 10.75 -6.85 -11.31
CA SER A 65 11.03 -6.47 -12.69
C SER A 65 9.71 -6.30 -13.41
N VAL A 66 9.51 -5.14 -13.99
CA VAL A 66 8.28 -4.75 -14.68
C VAL A 66 8.61 -4.62 -16.16
N ILE A 67 7.81 -5.25 -17.00
CA ILE A 67 7.92 -5.16 -18.46
C ILE A 67 6.55 -4.73 -18.96
N PRO A 68 6.31 -3.43 -19.14
CA PRO A 68 5.08 -2.94 -19.75
C PRO A 68 5.04 -3.34 -21.23
N GLU A 69 3.84 -3.39 -21.80
CA GLU A 69 3.68 -3.67 -23.23
C GLU A 69 4.28 -2.53 -24.06
N GLY A 70 5.10 -2.86 -25.07
CA GLY A 70 5.75 -1.86 -25.92
C GLY A 70 6.86 -1.03 -25.24
N SER A 71 7.20 -1.31 -23.99
CA SER A 71 8.24 -0.59 -23.24
C SER A 71 9.39 -1.49 -22.80
N GLU A 72 10.54 -0.88 -22.51
CA GLU A 72 11.69 -1.59 -21.99
C GLU A 72 11.45 -2.12 -20.56
N ARG A 73 12.16 -3.21 -20.24
CA ARG A 73 12.17 -3.79 -18.90
C ARG A 73 12.72 -2.78 -17.90
N GLN A 74 11.90 -2.39 -16.95
CA GLN A 74 12.27 -1.55 -15.82
C GLN A 74 12.27 -2.32 -14.51
N ARG A 75 12.96 -1.77 -13.50
CA ARG A 75 13.00 -2.34 -12.15
C ARG A 75 12.24 -1.39 -11.25
N VAL A 76 11.28 -1.95 -10.53
CA VAL A 76 10.47 -1.24 -9.56
C VAL A 76 10.71 -1.88 -8.19
N LEU A 77 10.72 -1.04 -7.17
CA LEU A 77 10.93 -1.38 -5.77
C LEU A 77 9.65 -1.06 -5.03
N CYS A 78 8.99 -2.06 -4.46
CA CYS A 78 7.87 -1.84 -3.56
C CYS A 78 8.38 -1.85 -2.13
N ARG A 79 8.36 -0.70 -1.47
CA ARG A 79 8.72 -0.57 -0.07
C ARG A 79 7.43 -0.60 0.75
N VAL A 80 7.31 -1.59 1.63
CA VAL A 80 6.22 -1.70 2.59
C VAL A 80 6.79 -1.37 3.97
N THR A 81 6.26 -0.33 4.60
CA THR A 81 6.65 0.09 5.95
C THR A 81 5.38 0.36 6.74
N ASP A 82 5.15 -0.37 7.83
CA ASP A 82 3.96 -0.17 8.68
C ASP A 82 2.65 -0.19 7.86
N ASP A 83 2.49 -1.20 6.99
CA ASP A 83 1.40 -1.34 6.02
C ASP A 83 1.28 -0.25 4.93
N VAL A 84 2.18 0.74 4.91
CA VAL A 84 2.26 1.73 3.84
C VAL A 84 3.12 1.19 2.69
N LEU A 85 2.50 0.99 1.53
CA LEU A 85 3.18 0.60 0.28
C LEU A 85 3.60 1.84 -0.51
N VAL A 86 4.89 1.90 -0.86
CA VAL A 86 5.47 2.93 -1.71
C VAL A 86 6.16 2.25 -2.88
N LEU A 87 5.65 2.49 -4.09
CA LEU A 87 6.34 2.14 -5.32
C LEU A 87 7.51 3.10 -5.53
N ALA A 88 8.64 2.58 -5.96
CA ALA A 88 9.81 3.37 -6.31
C ALA A 88 10.52 2.80 -7.54
N ASP A 89 11.15 3.65 -8.34
CA ASP A 89 11.92 3.25 -9.51
C ASP A 89 13.26 2.59 -9.13
N LYS A 90 14.03 2.10 -10.13
CA LYS A 90 15.43 1.65 -9.98
C LYS A 90 16.32 2.67 -9.25
N LYS A 91 16.02 3.97 -9.36
CA LYS A 91 16.74 5.04 -8.65
C LYS A 91 16.33 5.20 -7.18
N GLY A 92 15.26 4.51 -6.76
CA GLY A 92 14.71 4.64 -5.41
C GLY A 92 13.82 5.86 -5.22
N GLU A 93 13.50 6.57 -6.30
CA GLU A 93 12.54 7.67 -6.36
C GLU A 93 11.12 7.11 -6.32
N PRO A 94 10.23 7.65 -5.47
CA PRO A 94 8.85 7.18 -5.39
C PRO A 94 8.12 7.42 -6.71
N LEU A 95 7.42 6.40 -7.19
CA LEU A 95 6.49 6.46 -8.32
C LEU A 95 5.12 6.85 -7.75
N SER A 96 4.98 8.12 -7.36
CA SER A 96 3.70 8.67 -6.87
C SER A 96 2.62 8.68 -7.96
#